data_AF-A0A7Y7XJG1-F1
#
_entry.id   AF-A0A7Y7XJG1-F1
#
_cell.length_a   1.000
_cell.length_b   1.000
_cell.length_c   1.000
_cell.angle_alpha   90.00
_cell.angle_beta   90.00
_cell.angle_gamma   90.00
#
_symmetry.space_group_name_H-M   'P 1'
#
loop_
_entity.id
_entity.type
_entity.pdbx_description
1 polymer ?
#
loop_
_entity_poly.entity_id
_entity_poly.type
_entity_poly.pdbx_seq_one_letter_code
_entity_poly.pdbx_strand_id
1 'polypeptide(L)'
;MSELSEDWVPGFGDIVTWFAADKFGRVAVMVNNCFGELPKILLKTVDLERELDRVSEYMWGESSEFPEVPLSKKGETKLDYYSLAAYRETSRCEVEGIVLQGSFLNASEYSLPSARGYFIFHAVEGDRGGVDYPVGYEGSSKVGDYFRYLVPTVYAGVEDFPESLRRFFVVSYSVDFEKDRFFESDRLNEFFVSMYPGPQ
;
A
#
# COMPACT_ATOMS: atom_id res chain seq x y z
N MET A 1 3.04 -20.75 3.52
CA MET A 1 2.02 -19.70 3.38
C MET A 1 0.80 -20.33 2.75
N SER A 2 -0.39 -19.88 3.14
CA SER A 2 -1.64 -20.26 2.47
C SER A 2 -1.67 -19.65 1.07
N GLU A 3 -2.16 -20.41 0.09
CA GLU A 3 -2.38 -19.90 -1.27
C GLU A 3 -3.36 -18.72 -1.26
N LEU A 4 -2.98 -17.59 -1.85
CA LEU A 4 -3.84 -16.42 -2.00
C LEU A 4 -4.95 -16.72 -3.01
N SER A 5 -6.14 -17.04 -2.50
CA SER A 5 -7.32 -17.46 -3.26
C SER A 5 -8.59 -16.81 -2.71
N GLU A 6 -9.75 -17.03 -3.33
CA GLU A 6 -11.02 -16.43 -2.90
C GLU A 6 -11.42 -16.74 -1.46
N ASP A 7 -10.96 -17.87 -0.92
CA ASP A 7 -11.23 -18.30 0.45
C ASP A 7 -10.15 -17.84 1.44
N TRP A 8 -9.14 -17.09 0.96
CA TRP A 8 -8.08 -16.57 1.81
C TRP A 8 -8.64 -15.58 2.83
N VAL A 9 -8.15 -15.71 4.06
CA VAL A 9 -8.45 -14.80 5.17
C VAL A 9 -7.15 -14.38 5.83
N PRO A 10 -7.05 -13.12 6.31
CA PRO A 10 -5.84 -12.63 6.94
C PRO A 10 -5.53 -13.34 8.27
N GLY A 11 -4.25 -13.42 8.60
CA GLY A 11 -3.73 -14.17 9.73
C GLY A 11 -2.33 -13.72 10.16
N PHE A 12 -1.95 -14.08 11.39
CA PHE A 12 -0.62 -13.72 11.92
C PHE A 12 0.49 -14.36 11.08
N GLY A 13 1.42 -13.52 10.60
CA GLY A 13 2.56 -13.95 9.77
C GLY A 13 2.30 -13.90 8.26
N ASP A 14 1.07 -13.60 7.83
CA ASP A 14 0.71 -13.49 6.41
C ASP A 14 0.83 -12.03 5.94
N ILE A 15 2.06 -11.59 5.66
CA ILE A 15 2.31 -10.25 5.12
C ILE A 15 2.23 -10.27 3.59
N VAL A 16 1.29 -9.51 3.05
CA VAL A 16 1.02 -9.35 1.63
C VAL A 16 1.01 -7.88 1.28
N THR A 17 1.80 -7.54 0.26
CA THR A 17 1.78 -6.22 -0.39
C THR A 17 0.94 -6.31 -1.64
N TRP A 18 -0.11 -5.49 -1.73
CA TRP A 18 -0.95 -5.37 -2.92
C TRP A 18 -1.03 -3.93 -3.41
N PHE A 19 -1.52 -3.75 -4.63
CA PHE A 19 -1.42 -2.48 -5.34
C PHE A 19 -2.80 -1.96 -5.72
N ALA A 20 -3.04 -0.68 -5.42
CA ALA A 20 -4.30 -0.02 -5.69
C ALA A 20 -4.10 1.22 -6.55
N ALA A 21 -5.14 1.57 -7.31
CA ALA A 21 -5.22 2.82 -8.05
C ALA A 21 -6.51 3.56 -7.68
N ASP A 22 -6.40 4.86 -7.38
CA ASP A 22 -7.58 5.68 -7.09
C ASP A 22 -8.27 6.19 -8.37
N LYS A 23 -9.32 7.02 -8.20
CA LYS A 23 -10.11 7.53 -9.33
C LYS A 23 -9.33 8.44 -10.29
N PHE A 24 -8.14 8.89 -9.92
CA PHE A 24 -7.24 9.66 -10.77
C PHE A 24 -6.10 8.82 -11.34
N GLY A 25 -6.13 7.50 -11.10
CA GLY A 25 -5.09 6.56 -11.52
C GLY A 25 -3.83 6.62 -10.67
N ARG A 26 -3.84 7.32 -9.52
CA ARG A 26 -2.67 7.43 -8.63
C ARG A 26 -2.48 6.13 -7.88
N VAL A 27 -1.22 5.73 -7.72
CA VAL A 27 -0.87 4.42 -7.15
C VAL A 27 -0.69 4.47 -5.64
N ALA A 28 -1.25 3.46 -4.96
CA ALA A 28 -0.96 3.13 -3.57
C ALA A 28 -0.39 1.72 -3.43
N VAL A 29 0.58 1.58 -2.54
CA VAL A 29 1.07 0.31 -2.00
C VAL A 29 0.30 0.05 -0.71
N MET A 30 -0.35 -1.11 -0.65
CA MET A 30 -1.22 -1.51 0.44
C MET A 30 -0.58 -2.72 1.13
N VAL A 31 -0.10 -2.53 2.36
CA VAL A 31 0.50 -3.60 3.17
C VAL A 31 -0.57 -4.12 4.11
N ASN A 32 -0.98 -5.38 3.95
CA ASN A 32 -2.01 -5.97 4.80
C ASN A 32 -1.57 -6.15 6.25
N ASN A 33 -0.28 -6.03 6.54
CA ASN A 33 0.31 -6.08 7.86
C ASN A 33 -0.31 -7.20 8.73
N CYS A 34 -0.28 -8.43 8.21
CA CYS A 34 -0.93 -9.64 8.73
C CYS A 34 -2.47 -9.66 8.66
N PHE A 35 -3.14 -8.60 9.11
CA PHE A 35 -4.57 -8.68 9.45
C PHE A 35 -5.53 -7.99 8.46
N GLY A 36 -4.99 -7.24 7.50
CA GLY A 36 -5.78 -6.54 6.48
C GLY A 36 -6.37 -7.51 5.47
N GLU A 37 -7.65 -7.32 5.15
CA GLU A 37 -8.27 -8.05 4.05
C GLU A 37 -7.74 -7.59 2.69
N LEU A 38 -7.79 -8.47 1.71
CA LEU A 38 -7.52 -8.15 0.32
C LEU A 38 -8.85 -8.01 -0.44
N PRO A 39 -8.95 -7.13 -1.45
CA PRO A 39 -10.13 -7.07 -2.31
C PRO A 39 -10.41 -8.44 -2.95
N LYS A 40 -11.67 -8.91 -2.89
CA LYS A 40 -12.08 -10.20 -3.46
C LYS A 40 -11.82 -10.29 -4.96
N ILE A 41 -11.86 -9.15 -5.66
CA ILE A 41 -11.56 -9.12 -7.09
C ILE A 41 -10.08 -9.43 -7.38
N LEU A 42 -9.18 -9.07 -6.45
CA LEU A 42 -7.76 -9.41 -6.53
C LEU A 42 -7.55 -10.90 -6.30
N LEU A 43 -8.19 -11.46 -5.26
CA LEU A 43 -8.11 -12.88 -4.87
C LEU A 43 -8.62 -13.87 -5.93
N LYS A 44 -9.33 -13.39 -6.96
CA LYS A 44 -9.74 -14.17 -8.14
C LYS A 44 -8.64 -14.34 -9.19
N THR A 45 -7.50 -13.68 -9.00
CA THR A 45 -6.39 -13.72 -9.95
C THR A 45 -5.64 -15.04 -9.81
N VAL A 46 -5.41 -15.71 -10.94
CA VAL A 46 -4.61 -16.94 -10.98
C VAL A 46 -3.15 -16.62 -10.65
N ASP A 47 -2.52 -17.46 -9.84
CA ASP A 47 -1.13 -17.30 -9.38
C ASP A 47 -0.85 -15.95 -8.70
N LEU A 48 -1.82 -15.40 -7.96
CA LEU A 48 -1.78 -14.03 -7.42
C LEU A 48 -0.48 -13.71 -6.67
N GLU A 49 0.01 -14.60 -5.80
CA GLU A 49 1.24 -14.40 -5.02
C GLU A 49 2.42 -14.10 -5.94
N ARG A 50 2.64 -14.95 -6.96
CA ARG A 50 3.70 -14.75 -7.96
C ARG A 50 3.55 -13.43 -8.70
N GLU A 51 2.32 -13.05 -9.06
CA GLU A 51 2.09 -11.81 -9.80
C GLU A 51 2.30 -10.57 -8.93
N LEU A 52 1.94 -10.61 -7.65
CA LEU A 52 2.24 -9.54 -6.68
C LEU A 52 3.74 -9.42 -6.41
N ASP A 53 4.47 -10.54 -6.37
CA ASP A 53 5.93 -10.56 -6.27
C ASP A 53 6.56 -9.85 -7.48
N ARG A 54 6.10 -10.14 -8.70
CA ARG A 54 6.59 -9.47 -9.92
C ARG A 54 6.38 -7.95 -9.88
N VAL A 55 5.23 -7.49 -9.41
CA VAL A 55 4.95 -6.05 -9.26
C VAL A 55 5.85 -5.44 -8.18
N SER A 56 6.05 -6.15 -7.06
CA SER A 56 6.90 -5.71 -5.95
C SER A 56 8.37 -5.61 -6.35
N GLU A 57 8.90 -6.61 -7.04
CA GLU A 57 10.26 -6.58 -7.59
C GLU A 57 10.45 -5.39 -8.53
N TYR A 58 9.47 -5.10 -9.41
CA TYR A 58 9.53 -3.93 -10.28
C TYR A 58 9.51 -2.61 -9.48
N MET A 59 8.62 -2.51 -8.50
CA MET A 59 8.51 -1.37 -7.59
C MET A 59 9.84 -1.03 -6.93
N TRP A 60 10.55 -2.06 -6.44
CA TRP A 60 11.86 -1.95 -5.80
C TRP A 60 13.01 -1.78 -6.79
N GLY A 61 12.78 -2.00 -8.09
CA GLY A 61 13.84 -1.98 -9.11
C GLY A 61 14.73 -3.22 -9.08
N GLU A 62 14.21 -4.32 -8.55
CA GLU A 62 14.87 -5.62 -8.40
C GLU A 62 14.43 -6.62 -9.49
N SER A 63 13.45 -6.24 -10.31
CA SER A 63 12.93 -7.09 -11.37
C SER A 63 14.00 -7.42 -12.41
N SER A 64 14.23 -8.71 -12.61
CA SER A 64 15.05 -9.21 -13.71
C SER A 64 14.33 -9.19 -15.06
N GLU A 65 13.00 -9.24 -15.04
CA GLU A 65 12.15 -9.20 -16.24
C GLU A 65 12.03 -7.78 -16.81
N PHE A 66 11.98 -6.77 -15.94
CA PHE A 66 11.84 -5.36 -16.30
C PHE A 66 13.05 -4.57 -15.76
N PRO A 67 14.22 -4.64 -16.43
CA PRO A 67 15.47 -4.05 -15.94
C PRO A 67 15.48 -2.52 -15.99
N GLU A 68 14.55 -1.92 -16.74
CA GLU A 68 14.40 -0.48 -16.80
C GLU A 68 13.70 0.03 -15.54
N VAL A 69 14.52 0.50 -14.60
CA VAL A 69 14.05 1.12 -13.38
C VAL A 69 13.37 2.46 -13.71
N PRO A 70 12.14 2.74 -13.23
CA PRO A 70 11.51 4.03 -13.45
C PRO A 70 12.41 5.18 -12.99
N LEU A 71 12.45 6.26 -13.77
CA LEU A 71 13.13 7.48 -13.34
C LEU A 71 12.53 7.98 -12.03
N SER A 72 13.40 8.42 -11.13
CA SER A 72 12.96 9.01 -9.86
C SER A 72 12.02 10.19 -10.11
N LYS A 73 10.88 10.23 -9.42
CA LYS A 73 9.92 11.34 -9.44
C LYS A 73 10.47 12.61 -8.79
N LYS A 74 11.56 12.52 -8.02
CA LYS A 74 12.19 13.63 -7.28
C LYS A 74 11.19 14.41 -6.41
N GLY A 75 10.25 13.69 -5.82
CA GLY A 75 9.30 14.25 -4.85
C GLY A 75 9.85 14.24 -3.42
N GLU A 76 8.94 14.41 -2.47
CA GLU A 76 9.19 14.33 -1.03
C GLU A 76 8.26 13.28 -0.42
N THR A 77 8.70 12.67 0.67
CA THR A 77 7.87 11.78 1.50
C THR A 77 7.32 12.56 2.69
N LYS A 78 6.00 12.55 2.86
CA LYS A 78 5.32 13.14 4.02
C LYS A 78 4.69 12.06 4.88
N LEU A 79 4.86 12.19 6.19
CA LEU A 79 4.16 11.36 7.17
C LEU A 79 2.72 11.85 7.33
N ASP A 80 1.74 10.94 7.22
CA ASP A 80 0.36 11.21 7.57
C ASP A 80 0.03 10.59 8.94
N TYR A 81 -0.63 9.43 8.99
CA TYR A 81 -0.79 8.66 10.23
C TYR A 81 0.42 7.75 10.47
N TYR A 82 0.52 7.14 11.65
CA TYR A 82 1.53 6.10 11.92
C TYR A 82 1.09 5.10 12.98
N SER A 83 1.66 3.91 12.90
CA SER A 83 1.45 2.82 13.85
C SER A 83 1.89 3.22 15.27
N LEU A 84 0.96 3.17 16.23
CA LEU A 84 1.32 3.32 17.65
C LEU A 84 2.19 2.15 18.13
N ALA A 85 2.01 0.93 17.61
CA ALA A 85 2.79 -0.21 18.07
C ALA A 85 4.27 -0.13 17.60
N ALA A 86 4.50 0.33 16.37
CA ALA A 86 5.82 0.48 15.78
C ALA A 86 6.62 1.63 16.40
N TYR A 87 5.97 2.76 16.68
CA TYR A 87 6.63 3.96 17.18
C TYR A 87 6.41 4.25 18.68
N ARG A 88 5.47 3.56 19.34
CA ARG A 88 5.20 3.65 20.78
C ARG A 88 5.12 5.10 21.29
N GLU A 89 5.93 5.45 22.28
CA GLU A 89 5.97 6.77 22.91
C GLU A 89 6.77 7.81 22.11
N THR A 90 7.19 7.50 20.87
CA THR A 90 7.89 8.44 20.00
C THR A 90 6.95 9.57 19.55
N SER A 91 7.42 10.80 19.70
CA SER A 91 6.67 11.97 19.29
C SER A 91 6.54 12.05 17.76
N ARG A 92 5.48 12.70 17.27
CA ARG A 92 5.29 12.91 15.83
C ARG A 92 6.51 13.54 15.15
N CYS A 93 7.14 14.53 15.79
CA CYS A 93 8.32 15.22 15.27
C CYS A 93 9.50 14.25 15.07
N GLU A 94 9.70 13.32 16.02
CA GLU A 94 10.74 12.29 15.90
C GLU A 94 10.41 11.28 14.78
N VAL A 95 9.15 10.86 14.65
CA VAL A 95 8.72 9.98 13.54
C VAL A 95 8.90 10.67 12.19
N GLU A 96 8.55 11.94 12.06
CA GLU A 96 8.80 12.74 10.86
C GLU A 96 10.31 12.82 10.55
N GLY A 97 11.15 12.94 11.58
CA GLY A 97 12.61 12.86 11.45
C GLY A 97 13.09 11.49 10.92
N ILE A 98 12.53 10.39 11.44
CA ILE A 98 12.84 9.02 10.97
C ILE A 98 12.44 8.86 9.50
N VAL A 99 11.23 9.27 9.13
CA VAL A 99 10.72 9.21 7.75
C VAL A 99 11.59 10.04 6.83
N LEU A 100 11.97 11.25 7.24
CA LEU A 100 12.83 12.12 6.44
C LEU A 100 14.19 11.46 6.18
N GLN A 101 14.87 10.97 7.23
CA GLN A 101 16.16 10.30 7.07
C GLN A 101 16.04 9.04 6.20
N GLY A 102 15.00 8.25 6.44
CA GLY A 102 14.68 7.06 5.67
C GLY A 102 14.41 7.33 4.20
N SER A 103 13.81 8.48 3.87
CA SER A 103 13.48 8.85 2.49
C SER A 103 14.71 9.08 1.60
N PHE A 104 15.89 9.29 2.20
CA PHE A 104 17.18 9.38 1.50
C PHE A 104 17.89 8.02 1.35
N LEU A 105 17.40 6.97 2.02
CA LEU A 105 17.97 5.64 1.90
C LEU A 105 17.44 4.94 0.64
N ASN A 106 18.36 4.30 -0.09
CA ASN A 106 17.98 3.42 -1.19
C ASN A 106 17.23 2.19 -0.64
N ALA A 107 16.20 1.76 -1.36
CA ALA A 107 15.40 0.57 -1.02
C ALA A 107 14.79 0.63 0.40
N SER A 108 14.19 1.76 0.75
CA SER A 108 13.41 1.93 1.98
C SER A 108 11.96 2.23 1.63
N GLU A 109 11.01 1.72 2.41
CA GLU A 109 9.60 2.11 2.26
C GLU A 109 9.42 3.63 2.37
N TYR A 110 10.22 4.28 3.22
CA TYR A 110 10.24 5.73 3.38
C TYR A 110 10.67 6.48 2.11
N SER A 111 11.39 5.83 1.18
CA SER A 111 11.80 6.44 -0.09
C SER A 111 10.86 6.13 -1.25
N LEU A 112 9.92 5.19 -1.13
CA LEU A 112 8.94 4.92 -2.19
C LEU A 112 8.10 6.16 -2.55
N PRO A 113 7.58 6.97 -1.60
CA PRO A 113 6.80 8.14 -1.96
C PRO A 113 7.62 9.20 -2.70
N SER A 114 8.81 9.54 -2.23
CA SER A 114 9.67 10.55 -2.86
C SER A 114 10.25 10.08 -4.20
N ALA A 115 10.71 8.83 -4.27
CA ALA A 115 11.41 8.29 -5.44
C ALA A 115 10.46 7.77 -6.50
N ARG A 116 9.35 7.14 -6.12
CA ARG A 116 8.42 6.50 -7.04
C ARG A 116 7.08 7.21 -7.15
N GLY A 117 6.67 7.97 -6.14
CA GLY A 117 5.42 8.71 -6.16
C GLY A 117 4.21 7.91 -5.68
N TYR A 118 4.42 6.87 -4.87
CA TYR A 118 3.36 6.01 -4.36
C TYR A 118 2.86 6.47 -2.98
N PHE A 119 1.56 6.39 -2.77
CA PHE A 119 0.99 6.41 -1.43
C PHE A 119 1.29 5.09 -0.73
N ILE A 120 1.51 5.11 0.58
CA ILE A 120 1.70 3.89 1.38
C ILE A 120 0.58 3.80 2.40
N PHE A 121 -0.12 2.67 2.41
CA PHE A 121 -1.14 2.34 3.39
C PHE A 121 -0.76 1.07 4.12
N HIS A 122 -0.90 1.08 5.44
CA HIS A 122 -0.72 -0.10 6.28
C HIS A 122 -2.05 -0.47 6.91
N ALA A 123 -2.30 -1.77 7.02
CA ALA A 123 -3.34 -2.24 7.91
C ALA A 123 -2.90 -2.11 9.37
N VAL A 124 -3.86 -1.83 10.25
CA VAL A 124 -3.69 -1.84 11.70
C VAL A 124 -3.34 -3.25 12.15
N GLU A 125 -2.18 -3.42 12.80
CA GLU A 125 -1.75 -4.69 13.36
C GLU A 125 -2.36 -4.95 14.76
N GLY A 126 -2.06 -6.12 15.31
CA GLY A 126 -2.28 -6.43 16.72
C GLY A 126 -3.26 -7.58 16.95
N ASP A 127 -3.22 -8.11 18.17
CA ASP A 127 -4.08 -9.20 18.63
C ASP A 127 -5.44 -8.72 19.16
N ARG A 128 -5.60 -7.40 19.36
CA ARG A 128 -6.82 -6.74 19.82
C ARG A 128 -6.83 -5.25 19.48
N GLY A 129 -8.02 -4.67 19.41
CA GLY A 129 -8.21 -3.25 19.11
C GLY A 129 -7.47 -2.32 20.08
N GLY A 130 -6.93 -1.22 19.54
CA GLY A 130 -6.24 -0.18 20.28
C GLY A 130 -4.75 -0.42 20.56
N VAL A 131 -4.20 -1.61 20.25
CA VAL A 131 -2.76 -1.89 20.40
C VAL A 131 -1.94 -1.13 19.36
N ASP A 132 -2.34 -1.21 18.09
CA ASP A 132 -1.68 -0.52 16.98
C ASP A 132 -2.53 0.63 16.41
N TYR A 133 -3.07 1.46 17.30
CA TYR A 133 -3.93 2.56 16.86
C TYR A 133 -3.18 3.53 15.92
N PRO A 134 -3.76 3.96 14.79
CA PRO A 134 -3.13 4.92 13.88
C PRO A 134 -3.08 6.31 14.51
N VAL A 135 -1.90 6.73 14.96
CA VAL A 135 -1.69 8.00 15.63
C VAL A 135 -2.01 9.17 14.69
N GLY A 136 -2.82 10.10 15.18
CA GLY A 136 -3.33 11.25 14.43
C GLY A 136 -4.71 11.03 13.79
N TYR A 137 -5.23 9.80 13.80
CA TYR A 137 -6.62 9.53 13.48
C TYR A 137 -7.51 9.81 14.72
N GLU A 138 -8.70 10.37 14.52
CA GLU A 138 -9.63 10.70 15.61
C GLU A 138 -10.86 9.76 15.68
N GLY A 139 -11.00 8.86 14.71
CA GLY A 139 -12.10 7.90 14.65
C GLY A 139 -11.79 6.59 15.37
N SER A 140 -12.73 5.65 15.34
CA SER A 140 -12.48 4.28 15.77
C SER A 140 -11.75 3.48 14.69
N SER A 141 -10.79 2.67 15.08
CA SER A 141 -10.17 1.67 14.21
C SER A 141 -10.31 0.25 14.80
N LYS A 142 -10.32 -0.75 13.93
CA LYS A 142 -10.16 -2.17 14.27
C LYS A 142 -8.92 -2.74 13.60
N VAL A 143 -8.47 -3.88 14.12
CA VAL A 143 -7.41 -4.69 13.52
C VAL A 143 -7.78 -5.00 12.06
N GLY A 144 -6.83 -4.82 11.14
CA GLY A 144 -7.01 -5.01 9.71
C GLY A 144 -7.46 -3.77 8.93
N ASP A 145 -7.98 -2.72 9.57
CA ASP A 145 -8.32 -1.48 8.86
C ASP A 145 -7.08 -0.81 8.28
N TYR A 146 -7.18 -0.22 7.09
CA TYR A 146 -6.05 0.43 6.43
C TYR A 146 -6.01 1.92 6.75
N PHE A 147 -4.84 2.43 7.09
CA PHE A 147 -4.59 3.86 7.25
C PHE A 147 -3.48 4.34 6.32
N ARG A 148 -3.58 5.58 5.84
CA ARG A 148 -2.55 6.21 5.01
C ARG A 148 -1.35 6.56 5.87
N TYR A 149 -0.26 5.85 5.64
CA TYR A 149 0.99 6.00 6.37
C TYR A 149 1.84 7.11 5.76
N LEU A 150 2.18 6.99 4.47
CA LEU A 150 3.05 7.94 3.78
C LEU A 150 2.42 8.50 2.51
N VAL A 151 2.73 9.77 2.24
CA VAL A 151 2.16 10.55 1.14
C VAL A 151 3.27 11.12 0.27
N PRO A 152 3.24 10.90 -1.06
CA PRO A 152 4.15 11.52 -2.00
C PRO A 152 3.73 12.97 -2.32
N THR A 153 4.67 13.81 -2.76
CA THR A 153 4.34 15.14 -3.32
C THR A 153 4.26 15.17 -4.85
N VAL A 154 4.81 14.14 -5.51
CA VAL A 154 4.72 13.93 -6.96
C VAL A 154 4.17 12.54 -7.18
N TYR A 155 3.03 12.44 -7.86
CA TYR A 155 2.29 11.19 -7.97
C TYR A 155 2.78 10.31 -9.12
N ALA A 156 2.87 9.01 -8.85
CA ALA A 156 2.91 8.00 -9.89
C ALA A 156 1.48 7.59 -10.29
N GLY A 157 1.33 7.23 -11.55
CA GLY A 157 0.15 6.57 -12.07
C GLY A 157 0.42 5.10 -12.39
N VAL A 158 -0.65 4.33 -12.62
CA VAL A 158 -0.54 2.93 -13.10
C VAL A 158 0.26 2.85 -14.40
N GLU A 159 0.20 3.90 -15.23
CA GLU A 159 0.94 4.00 -16.49
C GLU A 159 2.47 4.05 -16.32
N ASP A 160 2.98 4.36 -15.13
CA ASP A 160 4.42 4.28 -14.81
C ASP A 160 4.92 2.83 -14.69
N PHE A 161 4.01 1.84 -14.70
CA PHE A 161 4.35 0.42 -14.68
C PHE A 161 4.33 -0.19 -16.09
N PRO A 162 5.12 -1.25 -16.36
CA PRO A 162 5.04 -2.05 -17.57
C PRO A 162 3.63 -2.56 -17.79
N GLU A 163 3.17 -2.53 -19.04
CA GLU A 163 1.79 -2.84 -19.41
C GLU A 163 1.30 -4.20 -18.89
N SER A 164 2.16 -5.22 -18.92
CA SER A 164 1.88 -6.57 -18.41
C SER A 164 1.64 -6.64 -16.90
N LEU A 165 2.14 -5.67 -16.13
CA LEU A 165 2.00 -5.59 -14.68
C LEU A 165 0.77 -4.77 -14.24
N ARG A 166 0.30 -3.86 -15.09
CA ARG A 166 -0.80 -2.93 -14.75
C ARG A 166 -2.09 -3.66 -14.35
N ARG A 167 -2.38 -4.79 -14.97
CA ARG A 167 -3.58 -5.61 -14.71
C ARG A 167 -3.67 -6.15 -13.27
N PHE A 168 -2.62 -6.04 -12.48
CA PHE A 168 -2.58 -6.49 -11.07
C PHE A 168 -2.89 -5.37 -10.06
N PHE A 169 -3.24 -4.18 -10.55
CA PHE A 169 -3.72 -3.08 -9.73
C PHE A 169 -5.22 -3.19 -9.54
N VAL A 170 -5.69 -3.03 -8.30
CA VAL A 170 -7.12 -2.92 -8.00
C VAL A 170 -7.54 -1.45 -8.04
N VAL A 171 -8.55 -1.14 -8.83
CA VAL A 171 -8.98 0.23 -9.13
C VAL A 171 -10.20 0.59 -8.31
N SER A 172 -10.21 1.82 -7.80
CA SER A 172 -11.38 2.49 -7.27
C SER A 172 -11.80 3.64 -8.18
N TYR A 173 -13.12 3.80 -8.36
CA TYR A 173 -13.71 4.92 -9.10
C TYR A 173 -14.21 6.05 -8.19
N SER A 174 -14.22 5.83 -6.87
CA SER A 174 -14.76 6.77 -5.87
C SER A 174 -13.67 7.34 -4.96
N VAL A 175 -12.68 6.52 -4.61
CA VAL A 175 -11.58 6.88 -3.70
C VAL A 175 -10.68 7.95 -4.33
N ASP A 176 -10.24 8.86 -3.47
CA ASP A 176 -9.29 9.93 -3.70
C ASP A 176 -8.18 9.78 -2.67
N PHE A 177 -7.01 9.24 -3.04
CA PHE A 177 -5.95 8.96 -2.06
C PHE A 177 -5.42 10.21 -1.36
N GLU A 178 -5.69 11.43 -1.83
CA GLU A 178 -5.36 12.66 -1.09
C GLU A 178 -6.33 12.94 0.07
N LYS A 179 -7.57 12.48 -0.02
CA LYS A 179 -8.66 12.78 0.93
C LYS A 179 -9.09 11.58 1.77
N ASP A 180 -9.14 10.41 1.16
CA ASP A 180 -9.56 9.17 1.78
C ASP A 180 -8.33 8.49 2.41
N ARG A 181 -8.18 8.69 3.72
CA ARG A 181 -6.97 8.36 4.47
C ARG A 181 -7.11 7.10 5.33
N PHE A 182 -8.30 6.51 5.34
CA PHE A 182 -8.64 5.37 6.19
C PHE A 182 -9.70 4.51 5.49
N PHE A 183 -9.54 3.20 5.52
CA PHE A 183 -10.48 2.24 4.96
C PHE A 183 -10.78 1.13 5.97
N GLU A 184 -12.07 0.90 6.20
CA GLU A 184 -12.52 -0.24 6.98
C GLU A 184 -12.28 -1.53 6.18
N SER A 185 -11.62 -2.51 6.79
CA SER A 185 -11.16 -3.73 6.09
C SER A 185 -12.31 -4.50 5.41
N ASP A 186 -13.44 -4.65 6.12
CA ASP A 186 -14.64 -5.34 5.66
C ASP A 186 -15.40 -4.61 4.53
N ARG A 187 -15.03 -3.36 4.27
CA ARG A 187 -15.64 -2.51 3.23
C ARG A 187 -14.73 -2.29 2.03
N LEU A 188 -13.53 -2.89 1.99
CA LEU A 188 -12.60 -2.75 0.86
C LEU A 188 -13.25 -3.10 -0.49
N ASN A 189 -14.12 -4.11 -0.50
CA ASN A 189 -14.85 -4.54 -1.69
C ASN A 189 -15.88 -3.51 -2.20
N GLU A 190 -16.27 -2.51 -1.39
CA GLU A 190 -17.10 -1.39 -1.83
C GLU A 190 -16.28 -0.32 -2.56
N PHE A 191 -15.01 -0.18 -2.20
CA PHE A 191 -14.12 0.85 -2.72
C PHE A 191 -13.33 0.36 -3.94
N PHE A 192 -12.79 -0.85 -3.88
CA PHE A 192 -11.87 -1.42 -4.86
C PHE A 192 -12.55 -2.56 -5.61
N VAL A 193 -13.21 -2.21 -6.72
CA VAL A 193 -14.25 -3.04 -7.33
C VAL A 193 -13.82 -3.75 -8.63
N SER A 194 -12.68 -3.37 -9.20
CA SER A 194 -12.24 -3.86 -10.50
C SER A 194 -10.72 -3.98 -10.56
N MET A 195 -10.20 -4.95 -11.32
CA MET A 195 -8.79 -4.92 -11.75
C MET A 195 -8.61 -3.83 -12.82
N TYR A 196 -7.42 -3.25 -12.91
CA TYR A 196 -7.09 -2.33 -13.99
C TYR A 196 -7.23 -3.06 -15.34
N PRO A 197 -7.86 -2.45 -16.35
CA PRO A 197 -8.04 -3.08 -17.65
C PRO A 197 -6.66 -3.39 -18.25
N GLY A 198 -6.44 -4.65 -18.62
CA GLY A 198 -5.27 -5.01 -19.45
C GLY A 198 -5.40 -4.42 -20.86
N PRO A 199 -4.33 -4.45 -21.67
CA PRO A 199 -4.41 -4.13 -23.10
C PRO A 199 -5.59 -4.85 -23.75
N GLN A 200 -6.40 -4.10 -24.51
CA GLN A 200 -7.41 -4.66 -25.42
C GLN A 200 -6.76 -5.15 -26.72
#